data_AF-A0A8T3U9Q0-F1
#
_entry.id   AF-A0A8T3U9Q0-F1
#
_cell.length_a   1.000
_cell.length_b   1.000
_cell.length_c   1.000
_cell.angle_alpha   90.00
_cell.angle_beta   90.00
_cell.angle_gamma   90.00
#
_symmetry.space_group_name_H-M   'P 1'
#
loop_
_entity.id
_entity.type
_entity.pdbx_description
1 polymer ?
#
loop_
_entity_poly.entity_id
_entity_poly.type
_entity_poly.pdbx_seq_one_letter_code
_entity_poly.pdbx_strand_id
1 'polypeptide(L)'
;ESNRYIELSRLASTGCISDLRLQVPFVLQETFKDNTGRTERSIKYLADFVYSKGSKKYIEDVKSPITRKEPTYIIKRKLLKYKYPEYTFIEV
;
A
#
# COMPACT_ATOMS: atom_id res chain seq x y z
N GLU A 1 4.57 -4.74 -12.60
CA GLU A 1 4.54 -3.32 -12.22
C GLU A 1 4.50 -2.37 -13.43
N SER A 2 5.51 -2.34 -14.32
CA SER A 2 5.57 -1.38 -15.45
C SER A 2 4.32 -1.34 -16.34
N ASN A 3 3.81 -2.49 -16.80
CA ASN A 3 2.58 -2.54 -17.60
C ASN A 3 1.37 -1.98 -16.84
N ARG A 4 1.30 -2.23 -15.52
CA ARG A 4 0.21 -1.74 -14.69
C ARG A 4 0.28 -0.23 -14.50
N TYR A 5 1.50 0.30 -14.36
CA TYR A 5 1.71 1.75 -14.32
C TYR A 5 1.25 2.44 -15.62
N ILE A 6 1.55 1.86 -16.79
CA ILE A 6 1.11 2.41 -18.09
C ILE A 6 -0.43 2.47 -18.14
N GLU A 7 -1.10 1.41 -17.69
CA GLU A 7 -2.56 1.35 -17.66
C GLU A 7 -3.16 2.38 -16.70
N LEU A 8 -2.67 2.46 -15.46
CA LEU A 8 -3.10 3.45 -14.48
C LEU A 8 -2.84 4.88 -14.96
N SER A 9 -1.71 5.12 -15.63
CA SER A 9 -1.38 6.43 -16.20
C SER A 9 -2.36 6.84 -17.29
N ARG A 10 -2.77 5.90 -18.16
CA ARG A 10 -3.81 6.14 -19.16
C ARG A 10 -5.14 6.47 -18.49
N LEU A 11 -5.54 5.70 -17.48
CA LEU A 11 -6.77 5.97 -16.72
C LEU A 11 -6.74 7.34 -16.02
N ALA A 12 -5.57 7.77 -15.54
CA ALA A 12 -5.39 9.09 -14.97
C ALA A 12 -5.53 10.18 -16.03
N SER A 13 -4.94 10.00 -17.22
CA SER A 13 -5.04 10.95 -18.33
C SER A 13 -6.46 11.12 -18.87
N THR A 14 -7.30 10.09 -18.79
CA THR A 14 -8.72 10.14 -19.19
C THR A 14 -9.64 10.60 -18.06
N GLY A 15 -9.10 10.96 -16.89
CA GLY A 15 -9.86 11.40 -15.71
C GLY A 15 -10.64 10.28 -15.02
N CYS A 16 -10.39 9.01 -15.36
CA CYS A 16 -11.06 7.87 -14.72
C CYS A 16 -10.57 7.62 -13.29
N ILE A 17 -9.32 8.01 -13.00
CA ILE A 17 -8.73 8.03 -11.66
C ILE A 17 -8.01 9.36 -11.43
N SER A 18 -7.80 9.74 -10.18
CA SER A 18 -7.01 10.92 -9.78
C SER A 18 -5.98 10.57 -8.72
N ASP A 19 -5.08 11.51 -8.43
CA ASP A 19 -4.09 11.41 -7.35
C ASP A 19 -3.20 10.16 -7.41
N LEU A 20 -2.89 9.71 -8.63
CA LEU A 20 -2.01 8.56 -8.86
C LEU A 20 -0.62 8.85 -8.30
N ARG A 21 -0.22 8.07 -7.30
CA ARG A 21 1.08 8.12 -6.66
C ARG A 21 1.71 6.73 -6.65
N LEU A 22 3.02 6.68 -6.82
CA LEU A 22 3.78 5.44 -6.82
C LEU A 22 4.59 5.29 -5.54
N GLN A 23 4.85 4.05 -5.14
CA GLN A 23 5.79 3.71 -4.05
C GLN A 23 5.47 4.49 -2.76
N VAL A 24 4.20 4.47 -2.34
CA VAL A 24 3.72 5.29 -1.23
C VAL A 24 3.93 4.53 0.08
N PRO A 25 4.68 5.10 1.05
CA PRO A 25 4.87 4.46 2.34
C PRO A 25 3.66 4.69 3.26
N PHE A 26 3.17 3.61 3.87
CA PHE A 26 2.17 3.62 4.94
C PHE A 26 2.81 3.12 6.22
N VAL A 27 2.67 3.87 7.31
CA VAL A 27 3.21 3.47 8.61
C VAL A 27 2.23 2.52 9.27
N LEU A 28 2.61 1.26 9.44
CA LEU A 28 1.77 0.24 10.10
C LEU A 28 1.87 0.34 11.62
N GLN A 29 3.08 0.59 12.11
CA GLN A 29 3.40 0.76 13.52
C GLN A 29 4.38 1.91 13.65
N GLU A 30 4.07 2.87 14.51
CA GLU A 30 4.94 4.01 14.77
C GLU A 30 6.22 3.57 15.48
N THR A 31 7.26 4.38 15.39
CA THR A 31 8.43 4.24 16.26
C THR A 31 7.98 4.44 17.70
N PHE A 32 8.41 3.57 18.61
CA PHE A 32 8.07 3.66 20.03
C PHE A 32 9.27 3.27 20.90
N LYS A 33 9.19 3.59 22.19
CA LYS A 33 10.15 3.10 23.19
C LYS A 33 9.53 1.95 23.97
N ASP A 34 10.29 0.89 24.19
CA ASP A 34 9.87 -0.19 25.06
C ASP A 34 9.99 0.19 26.54
N ASN A 35 9.61 -0.72 27.44
CA ASN A 35 9.71 -0.53 28.89
C ASN A 35 11.15 -0.43 29.41
N THR A 36 12.15 -0.76 28.58
CA THR A 36 13.58 -0.61 28.89
C THR A 36 14.16 0.71 28.37
N GLY A 37 13.35 1.52 27.66
CA GLY A 37 13.75 2.78 27.04
C GLY A 37 14.43 2.60 25.67
N ARG A 38 14.55 1.38 25.15
CA ARG A 38 15.08 1.10 23.81
C ARG A 38 14.08 1.54 22.75
N THR A 39 14.60 2.09 21.64
CA THR A 39 13.78 2.59 20.54
C THR A 39 13.55 1.49 19.51
N GLU A 40 12.29 1.13 19.31
CA GLU A 40 11.84 0.22 18.27
C GLU A 40 11.42 1.00 17.04
N ARG A 41 11.95 0.61 15.87
CA ARG A 41 11.74 1.34 14.62
C ARG A 41 10.33 1.10 14.07
N SER A 42 9.78 2.11 13.41
CA SER A 42 8.50 2.00 12.73
C SER A 42 8.49 0.85 11.70
N ILE A 43 7.36 0.16 11.60
CA ILE A 43 7.09 -0.79 10.51
C ILE A 43 6.32 -0.06 9.42
N LYS A 44 6.82 -0.13 8.17
CA LYS A 44 6.17 0.47 7.00
C LYS A 44 5.76 -0.58 5.97
N TYR A 45 4.66 -0.30 5.29
CA TYR A 45 4.24 -0.94 4.05
C TYR A 45 4.52 0.01 2.89
N LEU A 46 5.14 -0.47 1.82
CA LEU A 46 5.39 0.33 0.63
C LEU A 46 4.43 -0.16 -0.46
N ALA A 47 3.42 0.65 -0.77
CA ALA A 47 2.45 0.31 -1.79
C ALA A 47 2.96 0.70 -3.17
N ASP A 48 2.78 -0.16 -4.16
CA ASP A 48 3.22 0.14 -5.54
C ASP A 48 2.44 1.31 -6.13
N PHE A 49 1.11 1.35 -5.93
CA PHE A 49 0.24 2.42 -6.43
C PHE A 49 -0.81 2.84 -5.40
N VAL A 50 -1.11 4.13 -5.36
CA VAL A 50 -2.23 4.71 -4.61
C VAL A 50 -2.94 5.72 -5.51
N TYR A 51 -4.28 5.65 -5.56
CA TYR A 51 -5.08 6.56 -6.37
C TYR A 51 -6.51 6.67 -5.84
N SER A 52 -7.24 7.65 -6.36
CA SER A 52 -8.67 7.85 -6.11
C SER A 52 -9.48 7.48 -7.35
N LYS A 53 -10.64 6.84 -7.17
CA LYS A 53 -11.63 6.60 -8.24
C LYS A 53 -13.01 7.00 -7.72
N GLY A 54 -13.51 8.14 -8.19
CA GLY A 54 -14.69 8.77 -7.58
C GLY A 54 -14.39 9.14 -6.12
N SER A 55 -15.28 8.75 -5.19
CA SER A 55 -15.11 9.00 -3.75
C SER A 55 -14.25 7.97 -3.01
N LYS A 56 -13.78 6.91 -3.69
CA LYS A 56 -13.05 5.81 -3.06
C LYS A 56 -11.54 5.94 -3.28
N LYS A 57 -10.76 5.54 -2.27
CA LYS A 57 -9.31 5.48 -2.32
C LYS A 57 -8.85 4.03 -2.47
N TYR A 58 -7.80 3.84 -3.27
CA TYR A 58 -7.28 2.52 -3.60
C TYR A 58 -5.80 2.44 -3.26
N ILE A 59 -5.42 1.30 -2.69
CA ILE A 59 -4.03 0.83 -2.62
C ILE A 59 -3.96 -0.37 -3.54
N GLU A 60 -3.08 -0.31 -4.53
CA GLU A 60 -2.90 -1.39 -5.49
C GLU A 60 -1.45 -1.86 -5.52
N ASP A 61 -1.27 -3.15 -5.32
CA ASP A 61 0.02 -3.77 -5.11
C ASP A 61 0.18 -4.99 -6.06
N VAL A 62 1.23 -4.99 -6.87
CA VAL A 62 1.47 -5.98 -7.94
C VAL A 62 2.47 -7.01 -7.44
N LYS A 63 1.99 -8.15 -6.93
CA LYS A 63 2.85 -9.18 -6.33
C LYS A 63 2.82 -10.49 -7.09
N SER A 64 4.00 -11.09 -7.23
CA SER A 64 4.12 -12.47 -7.73
C SER A 64 3.41 -13.46 -6.79
N PRO A 65 2.96 -14.64 -7.28
CA PRO A 65 2.38 -15.68 -6.43
C PRO A 65 3.29 -16.12 -5.27
N ILE A 66 4.60 -16.02 -5.44
CA ILE A 66 5.60 -16.32 -4.39
C ILE A 66 5.51 -15.28 -3.28
N THR A 67 5.57 -13.99 -3.62
CA THR A 67 5.50 -12.89 -2.66
C THR A 67 4.17 -12.88 -1.89
N ARG A 68 3.06 -13.25 -2.53
CA ARG A 68 1.74 -13.35 -1.87
C ARG A 68 1.70 -14.38 -0.74
N LYS A 69 2.57 -15.40 -0.80
CA LYS A 69 2.70 -16.45 0.21
C LYS A 69 3.74 -16.13 1.28
N GLU A 70 4.52 -15.06 1.11
CA GLU A 70 5.54 -14.67 2.07
C GLU A 70 4.88 -14.26 3.41
N PRO A 71 5.24 -14.87 4.55
CA PRO A 71 4.59 -14.59 5.83
C PRO A 71 4.66 -13.11 6.26
N THR A 72 5.79 -12.46 5.99
CA THR A 72 6.03 -11.03 6.29
C THR A 72 5.05 -10.13 5.53
N TYR A 73 4.85 -10.40 4.23
CA TYR A 73 3.90 -9.70 3.38
C TYR A 73 2.48 -9.89 3.90
N ILE A 74 2.09 -11.13 4.22
CA ILE A 74 0.74 -11.44 4.73
C ILE A 74 0.44 -10.65 6.00
N ILE A 75 1.38 -10.61 6.95
CA ILE A 75 1.23 -9.86 8.21
C ILE A 75 1.11 -8.36 7.92
N LYS A 76 2.04 -7.80 7.15
CA LYS A 76 2.02 -6.36 6.84
C LYS A 76 0.75 -5.95 6.09
N ARG A 77 0.25 -6.76 5.15
CA ARG A 77 -1.00 -6.54 4.43
C ARG A 77 -2.21 -6.57 5.38
N LYS A 78 -2.24 -7.49 6.35
CA LYS A 78 -3.30 -7.53 7.39
C LYS A 78 -3.27 -6.27 8.26
N LEU A 79 -2.08 -5.88 8.73
CA LEU A 79 -1.89 -4.65 9.52
C LEU A 79 -2.30 -3.39 8.75
N LEU A 80 -1.96 -3.32 7.45
CA LEU A 80 -2.36 -2.22 6.57
C LEU A 80 -3.88 -2.10 6.50
N LYS A 81 -4.58 -3.19 6.18
CA LYS A 81 -6.05 -3.21 6.07
C LYS A 81 -6.74 -2.84 7.39
N TYR A 82 -6.14 -3.21 8.51
CA TYR A 82 -6.67 -2.86 9.84
C TYR A 82 -6.48 -1.38 10.17
N LYS A 83 -5.28 -0.82 9.94
CA LYS A 83 -4.96 0.58 10.28
C LYS A 83 -5.55 1.59 9.29
N TYR A 84 -5.75 1.21 8.04
CA TYR A 84 -6.22 2.07 6.95
C TYR A 84 -7.48 1.50 6.26
N PRO A 85 -8.60 1.34 6.99
CA PRO A 85 -9.82 0.73 6.47
C PRO A 85 -10.53 1.57 5.40
N GLU A 86 -10.18 2.86 5.26
CA GLU A 86 -10.72 3.76 4.24
C GLU A 86 -10.20 3.46 2.83
N TYR A 87 -9.12 2.69 2.70
CA TYR A 87 -8.56 2.27 1.42
C TYR A 87 -9.10 0.90 1.01
N THR A 88 -9.51 0.80 -0.25
CA THR A 88 -9.75 -0.49 -0.89
C THR A 88 -8.41 -1.06 -1.36
N PHE A 89 -8.03 -2.21 -0.82
CA PHE A 89 -6.78 -2.88 -1.18
C PHE A 89 -6.99 -3.87 -2.34
N ILE A 90 -6.26 -3.67 -3.43
CA ILE A 90 -6.25 -4.54 -4.62
C ILE A 90 -4.88 -5.19 -4.73
N GLU A 91 -4.87 -6.51 -4.91
CA GLU A 91 -3.66 -7.30 -5.13
C GLU A 91 -3.70 -7.86 -6.54
N VAL A 92 -2.75 -7.47 -7.39
CA VAL A 92 -2.69 -7.83 -8.82
C VAL A 92 -1.62 -8.86 -9.09
#